data_AF-A0A5N8YHV4-F1
#
_entry.id   AF-A0A5N8YHV4-F1
#
_cell.length_a   1.000
_cell.length_b   1.000
_cell.length_c   1.000
_cell.angle_alpha   90.00
_cell.angle_beta   90.00
_cell.angle_gamma   90.00
#
_symmetry.space_group_name_H-M   'P 1'
#
loop_
_entity.id
_entity.type
_entity.pdbx_description
1 polymer ?
#
loop_
_entity_poly.entity_id
_entity_poly.type
_entity_poly.pdbx_seq_one_letter_code
_entity_poly.pdbx_strand_id
1 'polypeptide(L)' 'MELKFSEMDSIEAGLRFKTIGGAIVETTGATQSIDVRDVFVHEVSIVEGLGQDYKYFHNLDSAQKL' A
#
# COMPACT_ATOMS: atom_id res chain seq x y z
N MET A 1 8.93 10.75 -14.67
CA MET A 1 8.88 9.29 -14.48
C MET A 1 7.94 9.06 -13.33
N GLU A 2 6.84 8.35 -13.55
CA GLU A 2 5.86 8.06 -12.50
C GLU A 2 6.43 6.96 -11.60
N LEU A 3 6.34 7.12 -10.28
CA LEU A 3 6.84 6.13 -9.33
C LEU A 3 5.89 4.92 -9.34
N LYS A 4 6.42 3.71 -9.53
CA LYS A 4 5.65 2.48 -9.47
C LYS A 4 6.06 1.66 -8.25
N PHE A 5 5.17 1.60 -7.27
CA PHE A 5 5.32 0.79 -6.08
C PHE A 5 5.27 -0.70 -6.40
N SER A 6 4.53 -1.12 -7.42
CA SER A 6 4.51 -2.54 -7.83
C SER A 6 5.87 -3.07 -8.32
N GLU A 7 6.81 -2.19 -8.67
CA GLU A 7 8.18 -2.53 -9.08
C GLU A 7 9.18 -2.43 -7.90
N MET A 8 8.73 -2.09 -6.69
CA MET A 8 9.57 -1.92 -5.51
C MET A 8 9.50 -3.14 -4.58
N ASP A 9 10.63 -3.80 -4.36
CA ASP A 9 10.73 -4.96 -3.46
C ASP A 9 10.65 -4.60 -1.97
N SER A 10 10.62 -3.31 -1.66
CA SER A 10 10.65 -2.74 -0.32
C SER A 10 9.89 -1.41 -0.27
N ILE A 11 9.37 -1.08 0.92
CA ILE A 11 8.66 0.18 1.17
C ILE A 11 9.00 0.69 2.57
N GLU A 12 9.08 2.01 2.70
CA GLU A 12 9.21 2.64 4.02
C GLU A 12 7.88 2.55 4.78
N ALA A 13 7.93 2.41 6.10
CA ALA A 13 6.76 2.54 6.96
C ALA A 13 6.35 4.01 7.13
N GLY A 14 5.08 4.29 7.39
CA GLY A 14 4.60 5.65 7.67
C GLY A 14 4.20 6.46 6.43
N LEU A 15 4.26 5.90 5.22
CA LEU A 15 3.78 6.57 4.01
C LEU A 15 2.26 6.46 3.94
N ARG A 16 1.59 7.58 3.66
CA ARG A 16 0.12 7.65 3.64
C ARG A 16 -0.45 7.71 2.24
N PHE A 17 -1.57 7.01 2.07
CA PHE A 17 -2.27 6.89 0.80
C PHE A 17 -3.79 6.97 0.99
N LYS A 18 -4.47 7.51 -0.01
CA LYS A 18 -5.92 7.39 -0.17
C LYS A 18 -6.22 6.33 -1.24
N THR A 19 -6.92 5.27 -0.85
CA THR A 19 -7.31 4.20 -1.79
C THR A 19 -8.45 4.65 -2.70
N ILE A 20 -8.71 3.92 -3.79
CA ILE A 20 -9.86 4.17 -4.69
C ILE A 20 -11.19 4.10 -3.92
N GLY A 21 -11.28 3.24 -2.90
CA GLY A 21 -12.44 3.13 -2.01
C GLY A 21 -12.57 4.27 -1.00
N GLY A 22 -11.63 5.22 -0.98
CA GLY A 22 -11.64 6.40 -0.13
C GLY A 22 -11.02 6.22 1.26
N ALA A 23 -10.55 5.01 1.61
CA ALA A 23 -9.88 4.77 2.90
C ALA A 23 -8.51 5.43 2.93
N ILE A 24 -8.12 5.99 4.08
CA ILE A 24 -6.76 6.44 4.33
C ILE A 24 -5.99 5.33 5.01
N VAL A 25 -4.84 5.00 4.43
CA VAL A 25 -3.99 3.91 4.88
C VAL A 25 -2.54 4.35 5.03
N GLU A 26 -1.79 3.68 5.89
CA GLU A 26 -0.37 3.93 6.15
C GLU A 26 0.43 2.65 5.95
N THR A 27 1.57 2.73 5.27
CA THR A 27 2.45 1.57 5.03
C THR A 27 3.08 1.09 6.33
N THR A 28 3.16 -0.23 6.51
CA THR A 28 3.79 -0.83 7.69
C THR A 28 5.27 -1.16 7.49
N GLY A 29 5.76 -1.08 6.25
CA GLY A 29 7.10 -1.49 5.85
C GLY A 29 7.20 -2.93 5.35
N ALA A 30 6.14 -3.73 5.48
CA ALA A 30 6.11 -5.09 4.93
C ALA A 30 5.72 -5.07 3.45
N THR A 31 6.38 -5.92 2.66
CA THR A 31 6.15 -6.12 1.22
C THR A 31 5.98 -7.61 0.94
N GLN A 32 5.10 -7.94 0.00
CA GLN A 32 4.89 -9.28 -0.51
C GLN A 32 5.07 -9.30 -2.02
N SER A 33 5.84 -10.27 -2.52
CA SER A 33 5.92 -10.56 -3.96
C SER A 33 4.72 -11.39 -4.41
N ILE A 34 4.20 -11.09 -5.60
CA ILE A 34 3.15 -11.83 -6.27
C ILE A 34 3.77 -12.53 -7.49
N ASP A 35 4.29 -13.74 -7.27
CA ASP A 35 5.12 -14.51 -8.21
C ASP A 35 4.51 -14.64 -9.62
N VAL A 36 3.19 -14.79 -9.72
CA VAL A 36 2.51 -15.00 -11.01
C VAL A 36 2.51 -13.75 -11.92
N ARG A 37 2.88 -12.59 -11.39
CA ARG A 37 2.85 -11.30 -12.12
C ARG A 37 4.15 -10.50 -12.02
N ASP A 38 5.18 -11.00 -11.33
CA ASP A 38 6.44 -10.29 -11.09
C ASP A 38 6.22 -8.87 -10.51
N VAL A 39 5.28 -8.71 -9.57
CA VAL A 39 4.96 -7.44 -8.91
C VAL A 39 4.98 -7.55 -7.40
N PHE A 40 5.11 -6.42 -6.73
CA PHE A 40 5.05 -6.29 -5.28
C PHE A 40 3.75 -5.62 -4.82
N VAL A 41 3.25 -6.05 -3.67
CA VAL A 41 2.19 -5.38 -2.91
C VAL A 41 2.71 -5.06 -1.51
N HIS A 42 2.22 -3.96 -0.95
CA HIS A 42 2.72 -3.44 0.31
C HIS A 42 1.64 -3.53 1.38
N GLU A 43 2.01 -3.99 2.57
CA GLU A 43 1.08 -4.02 3.69
C GLU A 43 0.80 -2.59 4.16
N VAL A 44 -0.48 -2.33 4.37
CA VAL A 44 -0.98 -1.06 4.89
C VAL A 44 -1.94 -1.30 6.05
N SER A 45 -2.03 -0.35 6.97
CA SER A 45 -3.07 -0.28 8.00
C SER A 45 -4.02 0.88 7.74
N ILE A 46 -5.32 0.67 7.90
CA ILE A 46 -6.30 1.77 7.88
C ILE A 46 -6.07 2.65 9.11
N VAL A 47 -5.89 3.96 8.90
CA VAL A 47 -5.57 4.90 9.99
C VAL A 47 -6.76 5.71 10.49
N GLU A 48 -7.88 5.72 9.77
CA GLU A 48 -9.11 6.40 10.18
C GLU A 48 -10.38 5.72 9.63
N GLY A 49 -11.49 5.89 10.35
CA GLY A 49 -12.80 5.42 9.92
C GLY A 49 -13.06 3.94 10.18
N LEU A 50 -13.99 3.37 9.40
CA LEU A 50 -14.39 1.97 9.55
C LEU A 50 -13.24 1.04 9.15
N GLY A 51 -12.90 0.11 10.04
CA GLY A 51 -11.79 -0.82 9.84
C GLY A 51 -10.43 -0.26 10.25
N GLN A 52 -10.36 0.81 11.04
CA GLN A 52 -9.11 1.28 11.65
C GLN A 52 -8.32 0.11 12.27
N ASP A 53 -7.00 0.16 12.12
CA ASP A 53 -6.02 -0.86 12.52
C ASP A 53 -6.10 -2.19 11.72
N TYR A 54 -7.07 -2.34 10.81
CA TYR A 54 -7.11 -3.48 9.89
C TYR A 54 -5.94 -3.39 8.90
N LYS A 55 -5.23 -4.51 8.74
CA LYS A 55 -4.07 -4.63 7.88
C LYS A 55 -4.35 -5.52 6.67
N TYR A 56 -3.82 -5.12 5.53
CA TYR A 56 -3.91 -5.90 4.29
C TYR A 56 -2.82 -5.49 3.31
N PHE A 57 -2.49 -6.37 2.37
CA PHE A 57 -1.61 -6.05 1.26
C PHE A 57 -2.37 -5.29 0.17
N HIS A 58 -1.80 -4.17 -0.27
CA HIS A 58 -2.41 -3.29 -1.25
C HIS A 58 -1.45 -2.98 -2.39
N ASN A 59 -2.00 -2.89 -3.61
CA ASN A 59 -1.27 -2.33 -4.75
C ASN A 59 -1.33 -0.80 -4.66
N LEU A 60 -0.23 -0.19 -4.20
CA LEU A 60 -0.14 1.26 -4.01
C LEU A 60 -0.17 2.06 -5.32
N ASP A 61 0.08 1.44 -6.49
CA ASP A 61 -0.08 2.11 -7.79
C ASP A 61 -1.53 2.47 -8.10
N SER A 62 -2.48 1.82 -7.42
CA SER A 62 -3.90 2.15 -7.51
C SER A 62 -4.33 3.26 -6.55
N ALA A 63 -3.48 3.67 -5.62
CA ALA A 63 -3.79 4.63 -4.58
C ALA A 63 -3.11 5.98 -4.83
N GLN A 64 -3.69 7.04 -4.27
CA GLN A 64 -3.11 8.38 -4.32
C GLN A 64 -2.23 8.60 -3.08
N LYS A 65 -0.93 8.86 -3.26
CA LYS A 65 -0.04 9.26 -2.17
C LYS A 65 -0.45 10.62 -1.60
N LEU A 66 -0.44 10.75 -0.27
CA LEU A 66 -0.77 11.97 0.48
C LEU A 66 0.48 12.71 0.97
#